data_AF-A0A495KQI7-F1
#
_entry.id   AF-A0A495KQI7-F1
#
_cell.length_a   1.000
_cell.length_b   1.000
_cell.length_c   1.000
_cell.angle_alpha   90.00
_cell.angle_beta   90.00
_cell.angle_gamma   90.00
#
_symmetry.space_group_name_H-M   'P 1'
#
loop_
_entity.id
_entity.type
_entity.pdbx_description
1 polymer ?
#
loop_
_entity_poly.entity_id
_entity_poly.type
_entity_poly.pdbx_seq_one_letter_code
_entity_poly.pdbx_strand_id
1 'polypeptide(L)'
;MSVTPIWHQRTADINLEMQPDQLIDKYSKGGFHIYKSSWDDLKKAMDPNYAKLYSSPKLYTRNQEKEKLDRVIDNWNSGVPLIPPMLIDIGNNTLVPADGKHRLKVASLAESDDIYFILFDVDLENVNQYFCPELVD
;
A
#
# COMPACT_ATOMS: atom_id res chain seq x y z
N MET A 1 -11.00 10.28 -11.50
CA MET A 1 -11.50 10.63 -10.15
C MET A 1 -10.50 11.62 -9.60
N SER A 2 -10.91 12.81 -9.15
CA SER A 2 -9.96 13.81 -8.65
C SER A 2 -9.79 13.63 -7.14
N VAL A 3 -8.91 12.71 -6.74
CA VAL A 3 -8.43 12.60 -5.36
C VAL A 3 -6.91 12.52 -5.42
N THR A 4 -6.24 13.26 -4.55
CA THR A 4 -4.78 13.20 -4.41
C THR A 4 -4.46 12.43 -3.15
N PRO A 5 -3.83 11.25 -3.24
CA PRO A 5 -3.44 10.48 -2.07
C PRO A 5 -2.47 11.29 -1.20
N ILE A 6 -2.73 11.33 0.11
CA ILE A 6 -1.86 11.95 1.10
C ILE A 6 -1.38 10.85 2.04
N TRP A 7 -0.07 10.67 2.10
CA TRP A 7 0.55 9.57 2.84
C TRP A 7 1.38 10.09 4.02
N HIS A 8 1.43 9.30 5.09
CA HIS A 8 2.53 9.43 6.04
C HIS A 8 3.84 9.09 5.34
N GLN A 9 4.85 9.95 5.52
CA GLN A 9 6.19 9.80 4.95
C GLN A 9 7.25 9.48 6.00
N ARG A 10 6.93 9.61 7.30
CA ARG A 10 7.87 9.33 8.39
C ARG A 10 7.39 8.12 9.18
N THR A 11 8.28 7.16 9.40
CA THR A 11 7.99 5.95 10.19
C THR A 11 7.61 6.29 11.64
N ALA A 12 8.16 7.37 12.20
CA ALA A 12 7.83 7.87 13.54
C ALA A 12 6.36 8.28 13.72
N ASP A 13 5.64 8.58 12.62
CA ASP A 13 4.22 8.93 12.66
C ASP A 13 3.31 7.69 12.58
N ILE A 14 3.87 6.49 12.47
CA ILE A 14 3.14 5.24 12.20
C ILE A 14 3.29 4.29 13.39
N ASN A 15 2.17 3.98 14.03
CA ASN A 15 2.08 2.90 15.01
C ASN A 15 1.44 1.65 14.39
N LEU A 16 2.25 0.63 14.12
CA LEU A 16 1.79 -0.64 13.54
C LEU A 16 0.88 -1.43 14.49
N GLU A 17 1.03 -1.29 15.81
CA GLU A 17 0.22 -2.01 16.80
C GLU A 17 -1.25 -1.54 16.80
N MET A 18 -1.50 -0.35 16.26
CA MET A 18 -2.84 0.24 16.16
C MET A 18 -3.55 -0.11 14.85
N GLN A 19 -2.91 -0.89 13.97
CA GLN A 19 -3.54 -1.28 12.70
C GLN A 19 -4.58 -2.38 12.91
N PRO A 20 -5.71 -2.33 12.19
CA PRO A 20 -6.85 -3.21 12.41
C PRO A 20 -6.55 -4.67 12.03
N ASP A 21 -5.65 -4.87 11.07
CA ASP A 21 -5.23 -6.20 10.62
C ASP A 21 -4.00 -6.63 11.46
N GLN A 22 -4.14 -7.69 12.26
CA GLN A 22 -3.02 -8.23 13.03
C GLN A 22 -1.93 -8.75 12.08
N LEU A 23 -0.80 -8.04 12.03
CA LEU A 23 0.40 -8.53 11.38
C LEU A 23 0.96 -9.73 12.14
N ILE A 24 1.52 -10.70 11.41
CA ILE A 24 2.24 -11.82 11.99
C ILE A 24 3.44 -11.28 12.79
N ASP A 25 3.72 -11.84 13.96
CA ASP A 25 4.80 -11.44 14.89
C ASP A 25 6.17 -11.19 14.23
N LYS A 26 6.46 -11.87 13.10
CA LYS A 26 7.71 -11.67 12.35
C LYS A 26 7.86 -10.25 11.80
N TYR A 27 6.75 -9.58 11.49
CA TYR A 27 6.73 -8.25 10.88
C TYR A 27 6.72 -7.13 11.93
N SER A 28 6.11 -7.35 13.09
CA SER A 28 6.09 -6.36 14.18
C SER A 28 7.45 -6.17 14.86
N LYS A 29 8.34 -7.19 14.80
CA LYS A 29 9.68 -7.15 15.41
C LYS A 29 10.81 -6.80 14.43
N GLY A 30 10.54 -6.85 13.13
CA GLY A 30 11.55 -6.80 12.07
C GLY A 30 11.95 -5.40 11.62
N GLY A 31 11.26 -4.34 12.07
CA GLY A 31 11.41 -3.01 11.49
C GLY A 31 10.68 -2.87 10.15
N PHE A 32 10.46 -1.63 9.73
CA PHE A 32 9.83 -1.29 8.46
C PHE A 32 10.27 0.08 8.00
N HIS A 33 10.21 0.28 6.69
CA HIS A 33 10.46 1.57 6.05
C HIS A 33 9.35 1.90 5.05
N ILE A 34 9.25 3.18 4.71
CA ILE A 34 8.32 3.67 3.70
C ILE A 34 9.07 3.76 2.39
N TYR A 35 8.45 3.23 1.35
CA TYR A 35 8.97 3.24 -0.01
C TYR A 35 7.94 3.86 -0.95
N LYS A 36 8.39 4.26 -2.13
CA LYS A 36 7.55 4.71 -3.22
C LYS A 36 7.99 4.12 -4.56
N SER A 37 7.05 4.00 -5.48
CA SER A 37 7.30 3.69 -6.89
C SER A 37 6.15 4.19 -7.75
N SER A 38 6.35 4.17 -9.07
CA SER A 38 5.23 4.29 -10.01
C SER A 38 4.22 3.16 -9.79
N TRP A 39 2.94 3.43 -10.09
CA TRP A 39 1.91 2.38 -10.07
C TRP A 39 2.21 1.25 -11.06
N ASP A 40 2.73 1.58 -12.24
CA ASP A 40 3.03 0.60 -13.28
C ASP A 40 4.13 -0.38 -12.88
N ASP A 41 5.14 0.08 -12.12
CA ASP A 41 6.19 -0.81 -11.64
C ASP A 41 5.73 -1.64 -10.44
N LEU A 42 5.02 -1.02 -9.48
CA LEU A 42 4.45 -1.76 -8.36
C LEU A 42 3.54 -2.89 -8.86
N LYS A 43 2.69 -2.60 -9.85
CA LYS A 43 1.76 -3.58 -10.44
C LYS A 43 2.46 -4.83 -11.00
N LYS A 44 3.69 -4.71 -11.50
CA LYS A 44 4.46 -5.85 -12.04
C LYS A 44 4.98 -6.78 -10.93
N ALA A 45 5.25 -6.23 -9.75
CA ALA A 45 5.74 -6.95 -8.59
C ALA A 45 4.62 -7.58 -7.74
N MET A 46 3.37 -7.13 -7.93
CA MET A 46 2.22 -7.63 -7.19
C MET A 46 1.68 -8.96 -7.71
N ASP A 47 1.06 -9.74 -6.83
CA ASP A 47 0.29 -10.92 -7.22
C ASP A 47 -0.74 -10.56 -8.33
N PRO A 48 -0.85 -11.39 -9.39
CA PRO A 48 -1.67 -11.07 -10.56
C PRO A 48 -3.15 -10.80 -10.23
N ASN A 49 -3.71 -11.42 -9.20
CA ASN A 49 -5.10 -11.21 -8.81
C ASN A 49 -5.30 -9.83 -8.21
N TYR A 50 -4.37 -9.40 -7.35
CA TYR A 50 -4.39 -8.05 -6.78
C TYR A 50 -4.08 -6.99 -7.83
N ALA A 51 -3.07 -7.20 -8.67
CA ALA A 51 -2.75 -6.32 -9.80
C ALA A 51 -3.97 -6.08 -10.70
N LYS A 52 -4.73 -7.14 -11.00
CA LYS A 52 -5.97 -7.08 -11.78
C LYS A 52 -7.09 -6.34 -11.03
N LEU A 53 -7.27 -6.61 -9.75
CA LEU A 53 -8.29 -5.95 -8.91
C LEU A 53 -8.08 -4.43 -8.88
N TYR A 54 -6.84 -3.98 -8.70
CA TYR A 54 -6.49 -2.58 -8.60
C TYR A 54 -6.50 -1.87 -9.97
N SER A 55 -6.16 -2.57 -11.05
CA SER A 55 -6.27 -2.07 -12.43
C SER A 55 -7.70 -1.87 -12.94
N SER A 56 -8.71 -2.41 -12.24
CA SER A 56 -10.12 -2.19 -12.62
C SER A 56 -10.47 -0.70 -12.50
N PRO A 57 -11.03 -0.05 -13.54
CA PRO A 57 -11.41 1.36 -13.49
C PRO A 57 -12.59 1.63 -12.53
N LYS A 58 -13.24 0.57 -12.04
CA LYS A 58 -14.31 0.69 -11.05
C LYS A 58 -13.72 0.82 -9.66
N LEU A 59 -14.03 1.93 -8.99
CA LEU A 59 -13.74 2.14 -7.58
C LEU A 59 -14.53 1.14 -6.71
N TYR A 60 -15.84 1.08 -6.92
CA TYR A 60 -16.72 0.15 -6.19
C TYR A 60 -16.88 -1.14 -6.97
N THR A 61 -16.51 -2.25 -6.34
CA THR A 61 -16.79 -3.60 -6.83
C THR A 61 -17.84 -4.27 -5.95
N ARG A 62 -18.53 -5.30 -6.47
CA ARG A 62 -19.71 -5.93 -5.84
C ARG A 62 -19.46 -6.44 -4.40
N ASN A 63 -18.20 -6.71 -4.05
CA ASN A 63 -17.79 -7.31 -2.79
C ASN A 63 -16.93 -6.38 -1.90
N GLN A 64 -16.79 -5.10 -2.25
CA GLN A 64 -16.00 -4.15 -1.47
C GLN A 64 -16.86 -3.35 -0.50
N GLU A 65 -16.29 -3.05 0.66
CA GLU A 65 -16.92 -2.23 1.69
C GLU A 65 -16.90 -0.76 1.24
N LYS A 66 -17.97 -0.32 0.57
CA LYS A 66 -18.15 1.04 0.07
C LYS A 66 -17.77 2.09 1.12
N GLU A 67 -18.25 1.92 2.34
CA GLU A 67 -17.99 2.84 3.46
C GLU A 67 -16.50 3.00 3.78
N LYS A 68 -15.69 1.94 3.64
CA LYS A 68 -14.24 2.02 3.85
C LYS A 68 -13.55 2.80 2.75
N LEU A 69 -13.99 2.64 1.49
CA LEU A 69 -13.46 3.42 0.36
C LEU A 69 -13.84 4.89 0.49
N ASP A 70 -15.10 5.18 0.84
CA ASP A 70 -15.59 6.55 1.03
C ASP A 70 -14.80 7.26 2.13
N ARG A 71 -14.53 6.58 3.27
CA ARG A 71 -13.69 7.14 4.34
C ARG A 71 -12.26 7.45 3.91
N VAL A 72 -11.65 6.64 3.05
CA VAL A 72 -10.31 6.93 2.51
C VAL A 72 -10.33 8.23 1.72
N ILE A 73 -11.34 8.39 0.87
CA ILE A 73 -11.53 9.56 0.02
C ILE A 73 -11.77 10.81 0.87
N ASP A 74 -12.65 10.70 1.87
CA ASP A 74 -12.98 11.81 2.77
C ASP A 74 -11.74 12.28 3.56
N ASN A 75 -10.92 11.34 4.05
CA ASN A 75 -9.68 11.68 4.75
C ASN A 75 -8.71 12.44 3.86
N TRP A 76 -8.45 11.97 2.64
CA TRP A 76 -7.55 12.65 1.71
C TRP A 76 -8.08 14.00 1.26
N ASN A 77 -9.38 14.11 0.96
CA ASN A 77 -10.00 15.40 0.63
C ASN A 77 -9.96 16.39 1.80
N SER A 78 -9.92 15.89 3.05
CA SER A 78 -9.81 16.71 4.26
C SER A 78 -8.36 17.05 4.63
N GLY A 79 -7.37 16.65 3.83
CA GLY A 79 -5.95 16.91 4.12
C GLY A 79 -5.34 15.98 5.17
N VAL A 80 -6.01 14.90 5.55
CA VAL A 80 -5.52 13.95 6.56
C VAL A 80 -4.60 12.94 5.88
N PRO A 81 -3.31 12.85 6.25
CA PRO A 81 -2.42 11.81 5.76
C PRO A 81 -2.90 10.44 6.27
N LEU A 82 -2.84 9.44 5.40
CA LEU A 82 -3.11 8.05 5.75
C LEU A 82 -1.83 7.23 5.75
N ILE A 83 -1.82 6.17 6.55
CA ILE A 83 -0.70 5.23 6.60
C ILE A 83 -0.62 4.49 5.26
N PRO A 84 0.56 4.40 4.62
CA PRO A 84 0.71 3.64 3.38
C PRO A 84 0.22 2.19 3.51
N PRO A 85 -0.28 1.56 2.43
CA PRO A 85 -0.55 0.13 2.44
C PRO A 85 0.71 -0.67 2.76
N MET A 86 0.54 -1.80 3.44
CA MET A 86 1.65 -2.68 3.79
C MET A 86 1.71 -3.81 2.78
N LEU A 87 2.88 -3.99 2.19
CA LEU A 87 3.13 -5.07 1.26
C LEU A 87 4.11 -6.06 1.90
N ILE A 88 3.84 -7.34 1.69
CA ILE A 88 4.69 -8.42 2.16
C ILE A 88 5.09 -9.30 0.98
N ASP A 89 6.31 -9.81 1.03
CA ASP A 89 6.75 -10.85 0.11
C ASP A 89 6.26 -12.21 0.61
N ILE A 90 5.61 -12.96 -0.30
CA ILE A 90 5.12 -14.31 -0.01
C ILE A 90 5.97 -15.40 -0.69
N GLY A 91 7.16 -15.03 -1.18
CA GLY A 91 7.97 -15.87 -2.05
C GLY A 91 7.51 -15.85 -3.51
N ASN A 92 8.28 -16.49 -4.38
CA ASN A 92 8.10 -16.46 -5.84
C ASN A 92 8.12 -15.05 -6.44
N ASN A 93 8.91 -14.14 -5.84
CA ASN A 93 9.08 -12.77 -6.32
C ASN A 93 7.76 -12.01 -6.45
N THR A 94 6.91 -12.10 -5.42
CA THR A 94 5.54 -11.60 -5.48
C THR A 94 5.17 -10.88 -4.19
N LEU A 95 4.69 -9.65 -4.34
CA LEU A 95 4.13 -8.84 -3.27
C LEU A 95 2.62 -9.03 -3.15
N VAL A 96 2.13 -9.08 -1.91
CA VAL A 96 0.69 -9.02 -1.60
C VAL A 96 0.40 -7.97 -0.54
N PRO A 97 -0.77 -7.31 -0.59
CA PRO A 97 -1.16 -6.36 0.43
C PRO A 97 -1.57 -7.09 1.72
N ALA A 98 -0.77 -6.94 2.77
CA ALA A 98 -1.11 -7.38 4.12
C ALA A 98 -2.22 -6.50 4.71
N ASP A 99 -2.06 -5.18 4.63
CA ASP A 99 -3.02 -4.16 5.08
C ASP A 99 -3.16 -3.03 4.05
N GLY A 100 -4.21 -2.22 4.18
CA GLY A 100 -4.40 -1.00 3.39
C GLY A 100 -4.96 -1.25 2.00
N LYS A 101 -5.60 -2.40 1.77
CA LYS A 101 -6.20 -2.81 0.49
C LYS A 101 -7.14 -1.74 -0.10
N HIS A 102 -7.91 -1.05 0.74
CA HIS A 102 -8.79 0.05 0.32
C HIS A 102 -8.01 1.31 -0.06
N ARG A 103 -6.98 1.67 0.73
CA ARG A 103 -6.10 2.81 0.44
C ARG A 103 -5.38 2.61 -0.89
N LEU A 104 -4.83 1.42 -1.11
CA LEU A 104 -4.20 1.06 -2.38
C LEU A 104 -5.20 1.11 -3.56
N LYS A 105 -6.44 0.66 -3.36
CA LYS A 105 -7.46 0.73 -4.43
C LYS A 105 -7.82 2.15 -4.84
N VAL A 106 -7.97 3.06 -3.88
CA VAL A 106 -8.25 4.47 -4.19
C VAL A 106 -7.03 5.10 -4.86
N ALA A 107 -5.83 4.83 -4.34
CA ALA A 107 -4.58 5.37 -4.88
C ALA A 107 -4.28 4.88 -6.30
N SER A 108 -4.55 3.61 -6.63
CA SER A 108 -4.35 3.06 -7.98
C SER A 108 -5.28 3.68 -9.04
N LEU A 109 -6.30 4.42 -8.61
CA LEU A 109 -7.24 5.15 -9.47
C LEU A 109 -7.05 6.66 -9.40
N ALA A 110 -6.17 7.12 -8.51
CA ALA A 110 -5.74 8.51 -8.45
C ALA A 110 -4.69 8.75 -9.52
N GLU A 111 -4.69 9.94 -10.11
CA GLU A 111 -3.65 10.40 -11.04
C GLU A 111 -2.42 10.86 -10.23
N SER A 112 -1.81 9.94 -9.48
CA SER A 112 -0.60 10.17 -8.69
C SER A 112 0.61 9.60 -9.41
N ASP A 113 1.70 10.37 -9.47
CA ASP A 113 2.96 9.93 -10.08
C ASP A 113 3.54 8.72 -9.31
N ASP A 114 3.44 8.77 -7.97
CA ASP A 114 3.96 7.77 -7.07
C ASP A 114 2.88 7.15 -6.18
N ILE A 115 3.06 5.87 -5.86
CA ILE A 115 2.34 5.14 -4.83
C ILE A 115 3.31 4.86 -3.69
N TYR A 116 2.92 5.24 -2.48
CA TYR A 116 3.69 4.98 -1.27
C TYR A 116 3.20 3.68 -0.63
N PHE A 117 4.11 2.92 -0.04
CA PHE A 117 3.82 1.67 0.65
C PHE A 117 4.88 1.37 1.71
N ILE A 118 4.52 0.51 2.65
CA ILE A 118 5.44 0.00 3.68
C ILE A 118 5.98 -1.36 3.21
N LEU A 119 7.30 -1.53 3.33
CA LEU A 119 7.96 -2.83 3.29
C LEU A 119 8.63 -3.10 4.63
N PHE A 120 8.66 -4.36 5.02
CA PHE A 120 9.33 -4.82 6.23
C PHE A 120 10.76 -5.22 5.93
N ASP A 121 11.68 -4.91 6.83
CA ASP A 121 13.12 -5.11 6.57
C ASP A 121 13.46 -6.59 6.36
N VAL A 122 12.67 -7.48 6.96
CA VAL A 122 12.77 -8.94 6.80
C VAL A 122 12.51 -9.42 5.36
N ASP A 123 11.77 -8.66 4.56
CA ASP A 123 11.44 -8.99 3.17
C ASP A 123 12.35 -8.24 2.17
N LEU A 124 13.06 -7.19 2.61
CA LEU A 124 13.72 -6.22 1.74
C LEU A 124 14.80 -6.83 0.84
N GLU A 125 15.63 -7.74 1.38
CA GLU A 125 16.68 -8.41 0.60
C GLU A 125 16.11 -9.18 -0.58
N ASN A 126 14.97 -9.86 -0.38
CA ASN A 126 14.32 -10.61 -1.44
C ASN A 126 13.62 -9.68 -2.45
N VAL A 127 12.91 -8.67 -1.96
CA VAL A 127 12.18 -7.71 -2.80
C VAL A 127 13.11 -7.03 -3.80
N ASN A 128 14.29 -6.57 -3.35
CA ASN A 128 15.27 -5.89 -4.20
C ASN A 128 15.86 -6.75 -5.33
N GLN A 129 15.60 -8.07 -5.36
CA GLN A 129 16.03 -8.94 -6.47
C GLN A 129 15.12 -8.82 -7.70
N TYR A 130 13.88 -8.35 -7.52
CA TYR A 130 12.88 -8.30 -8.59
C TYR A 130 12.11 -6.97 -8.67
N PHE A 131 12.21 -6.15 -7.63
CA PHE A 131 11.54 -4.85 -7.53
C PHE A 131 12.39 -3.91 -6.66
N CYS A 132 12.84 -2.79 -7.23
CA CYS A 132 13.71 -1.84 -6.54
C CYS A 132 12.95 -0.54 -6.27
N PRO A 133 12.16 -0.46 -5.20
CA PRO A 133 11.43 0.77 -4.89
C PRO A 133 12.35 1.82 -4.26
N GLU A 134 11.97 3.09 -4.36
CA GLU A 134 12.74 4.20 -3.78
C GLU A 134 12.40 4.34 -2.31
N LEU A 135 13.41 4.42 -1.45
CA LEU A 135 13.25 4.71 -0.02
C LEU A 135 12.76 6.15 0.17
N VAL A 136 11.80 6.35 1.08
CA VAL A 136 11.35 7.68 1.49
C VAL A 136 12.10 8.07 2.76
N ASP A 137 12.89 9.14 2.68
CA ASP A 137 13.72 9.70 3.77
C ASP A 137 12.90 10.35 4.90
#